data_AF-A0AAE3KML5-F1
#
_entry.id   AF-A0AAE3KML5-F1
#
_cell.length_a   1.000
_cell.length_b   1.000
_cell.length_c   1.000
_cell.angle_alpha   90.00
_cell.angle_beta   90.00
_cell.angle_gamma   90.00
#
_symmetry.space_group_name_H-M   'P 1'
#
loop_
_entity.id
_entity.type
_entity.pdbx_description
1 polymer ?
#
loop_
_entity_poly.entity_id
_entity_poly.type
_entity_poly.pdbx_seq_one_letter_code
_entity_poly.pdbx_strand_id
1 'polypeptide(L)' 'MGIIFDVAIISYLLIALSLWIKYLSLLLKEQNISPEDKTICIITFALASIFWPIVMPISYAELFGSQNSIKKTLVGVNE' A
#
# COMPACT_ATOMS: atom_id res chain seq x y z
N MET A 1 -21.65 -2.22 -11.32
CA MET A 1 -20.60 -1.87 -10.33
C MET A 1 -19.44 -2.87 -10.29
N GLY A 2 -19.68 -4.19 -10.39
CA GLY A 2 -18.61 -5.20 -10.34
C GLY A 2 -17.49 -5.01 -11.36
N ILE A 3 -17.83 -4.84 -12.65
CA ILE A 3 -16.85 -4.71 -13.74
C ILE A 3 -15.84 -3.56 -13.51
N ILE A 4 -16.28 -2.41 -12.99
CA ILE A 4 -15.38 -1.27 -12.73
C ILE A 4 -14.40 -1.60 -11.60
N PHE A 5 -14.90 -2.28 -10.58
CA PHE A 5 -14.10 -2.71 -9.44
C PHE A 5 -13.06 -3.77 -9.87
N ASP A 6 -13.47 -4.72 -10.70
CA ASP A 6 -12.60 -5.75 -11.27
C ASP A 6 -11.51 -5.15 -12.17
N VAL A 7 -11.88 -4.20 -13.05
CA VAL A 7 -10.92 -3.47 -13.90
C VAL A 7 -9.93 -2.68 -13.04
N ALA A 8 -10.39 -2.05 -11.95
CA ALA A 8 -9.51 -1.32 -11.04
C ALA A 8 -8.52 -2.26 -10.33
N ILE A 9 -8.98 -3.43 -9.86
CA ILE A 9 -8.12 -4.45 -9.23
C ILE A 9 -7.08 -4.97 -10.22
N ILE A 10 -7.49 -5.33 -11.44
CA ILE A 10 -6.58 -5.83 -12.47
C ILE A 10 -5.54 -4.77 -12.84
N SER A 11 -5.98 -3.52 -13.01
CA SER A 11 -5.09 -2.40 -13.33
C SER A 11 -4.08 -2.15 -12.22
N TYR A 12 -4.53 -2.19 -10.96
CA TYR A 12 -3.65 -2.09 -9.79
C TYR A 12 -2.61 -3.21 -9.77
N LEU A 13 -3.02 -4.47 -9.99
CA LEU A 13 -2.11 -5.62 -10.03
C LEU A 13 -1.09 -5.51 -11.17
N LEU A 14 -1.50 -5.04 -12.36
CA LEU A 14 -0.60 -4.84 -13.50
C LEU A 14 0.45 -3.75 -13.21
N ILE A 15 0.04 -2.65 -12.60
CA ILE A 15 0.95 -1.56 -12.20
C ILE A 15 1.92 -2.06 -11.12
N ALA A 16 1.41 -2.75 -10.11
CA ALA A 16 2.22 -3.33 -9.04
C ALA A 16 3.25 -4.32 -9.59
N LEU A 17 2.86 -5.22 -10.49
CA LEU A 17 3.76 -6.16 -11.14
C LEU A 17 4.81 -5.46 -12.02
N SER A 18 4.43 -4.40 -12.73
CA SER A 18 5.36 -3.63 -13.57
C SER A 18 6.42 -2.90 -12.73
N LEU A 19 6.00 -2.31 -11.61
CA LEU A 19 6.90 -1.71 -10.62
C LEU A 19 7.82 -2.76 -10.01
N TRP A 20 7.27 -3.93 -9.69
CA TRP A 20 8.01 -5.07 -9.16
C TRP A 20 9.13 -5.54 -10.09
N ILE A 21 8.82 -5.74 -11.37
CA ILE A 21 9.78 -6.18 -12.38
C ILE A 21 10.87 -5.12 -12.58
N LYS A 22 10.50 -3.84 -12.66
CA LYS A 22 11.48 -2.75 -12.76
C LYS A 22 12.40 -2.68 -11.53
N TYR A 23 11.82 -2.82 -10.34
CA TYR A 23 12.56 -2.79 -9.09
C TYR A 23 13.55 -3.96 -9.00
N LEU A 24 13.09 -5.18 -9.29
CA LEU A 24 13.96 -6.36 -9.35
C LEU A 24 15.06 -6.22 -10.40
N SER A 25 14.74 -5.69 -11.58
CA SER A 25 15.73 -5.47 -12.64
C SER A 25 16.84 -4.50 -12.21
N LEU A 26 16.48 -3.41 -11.52
CA LEU A 26 17.44 -2.48 -10.95
C LEU A 26 18.27 -3.12 -9.83
N LEU A 27 17.64 -3.85 -8.91
CA LEU A 27 18.32 -4.56 -7.82
C LEU A 27 19.31 -5.63 -8.30
N LEU A 28 18.95 -6.36 -9.35
CA LEU A 28 19.81 -7.37 -9.95
C LEU A 28 21.00 -6.73 -10.67
N LYS A 29 20.77 -5.62 -11.37
CA LYS A 29 21.81 -4.88 -12.08
C LYS A 29 22.83 -4.23 -11.14
N GLU A 30 22.43 -3.93 -9.90
CA GLU A 30 23.29 -3.20 -8.99
C GLU A 30 24.40 -4.06 -8.39
N GLN A 31 25.65 -3.79 -8.73
CA GLN A 31 26.78 -4.67 -8.42
C GLN A 31 27.42 -4.40 -7.04
N ASN A 32 27.07 -3.28 -6.40
CA ASN A 32 27.66 -2.82 -5.12
C ASN A 32 26.95 -3.33 -3.86
N ILE A 33 25.81 -4.02 -3.98
CA ILE A 33 25.05 -4.50 -2.82
C ILE A 33 25.38 -5.96 -2.55
N SER A 34 25.64 -6.28 -1.28
CA SER A 34 25.82 -7.66 -0.81
C SER A 34 24.62 -8.54 -1.20
N PRO A 35 24.83 -9.80 -1.63
CA PRO A 35 23.73 -10.69 -1.98
C PRO A 35 22.71 -10.88 -0.84
N GLU A 36 23.15 -10.75 0.42
CA GLU A 36 22.29 -10.81 1.61
C GLU A 36 21.34 -9.61 1.67
N ASP A 37 21.89 -8.40 1.51
CA ASP A 37 21.11 -7.16 1.51
C ASP A 37 20.12 -7.10 0.34
N LYS A 38 20.50 -7.62 -0.84
CA LYS A 38 19.58 -7.75 -1.98
C LYS A 38 18.39 -8.63 -1.63
N THR A 39 18.62 -9.75 -0.93
CA THR A 39 17.58 -10.69 -0.55
C THR A 39 16.61 -10.04 0.44
N ILE A 40 17.13 -9.32 1.45
CA ILE A 40 16.31 -8.57 2.40
C ILE A 40 15.47 -7.52 1.66
N CYS A 41 16.07 -6.78 0.72
CA CYS A 41 15.37 -5.75 -0.05
C CYS A 41 14.20 -6.32 -0.86
N ILE A 42 14.37 -7.50 -1.48
CA ILE A 42 13.32 -8.20 -2.22
C ILE A 42 12.20 -8.65 -1.27
N ILE A 43 12.55 -9.22 -0.11
CA ILE A 43 11.58 -9.68 0.89
C ILE A 43 10.78 -8.49 1.45
N THR A 44 11.45 -7.39 1.80
CA THR A 44 10.79 -6.17 2.30
C THR A 44 9.83 -5.62 1.27
N PHE A 45 10.23 -5.55 0.01
CA PHE A 45 9.35 -5.11 -1.07
C PHE A 45 8.14 -6.05 -1.23
N ALA A 46 8.33 -7.37 -1.01
CA ALA A 46 7.26 -8.38 -1.12
C ALA A 46 6.20 -8.20 -0.06
N LEU A 47 6.67 -8.07 1.17
CA LEU A 47 5.82 -7.78 2.32
C LEU A 47 5.09 -6.46 2.09
N ALA A 48 5.80 -5.40 1.67
CA ALA A 48 5.17 -4.11 1.40
C ALA A 48 4.06 -4.22 0.35
N SER A 49 4.29 -4.93 -0.77
CA SER A 49 3.29 -5.12 -1.84
C SER A 49 2.05 -5.90 -1.37
N ILE A 50 2.24 -6.94 -0.54
CA ILE A 50 1.15 -7.76 0.03
C ILE A 50 0.35 -6.97 1.09
N PHE A 51 1.04 -6.22 1.95
CA PHE A 51 0.40 -5.46 3.03
C PHE A 51 -0.21 -4.14 2.53
N TRP A 52 0.26 -3.57 1.42
CA TRP A 52 -0.24 -2.33 0.85
C TRP A 52 -1.77 -2.25 0.70
N PRO A 53 -2.47 -3.25 0.12
CA PRO A 53 -3.93 -3.23 0.00
C PRO A 53 -4.67 -3.32 1.33
N ILE A 54 -4.01 -3.73 2.43
CA ILE A 54 -4.59 -3.80 3.78
C ILE A 54 -4.32 -2.51 4.54
N VAL A 55 -3.11 -1.97 4.43
CA VAL A 55 -2.69 -0.72 5.10
C VAL A 55 -3.52 0.45 4.61
N MET A 56 -3.80 0.55 3.30
CA MET A 56 -4.61 1.64 2.74
C MET A 56 -6.00 1.75 3.41
N PRO A 57 -6.85 0.71 3.41
CA PRO A 57 -8.16 0.76 4.08
C PRO A 57 -8.08 1.12 5.56
N ILE A 58 -7.09 0.59 6.29
CA ILE A 58 -6.92 0.87 7.72
C ILE A 58 -6.63 2.36 7.93
N SER A 59 -5.67 2.93 7.18
CA SER A 59 -5.34 4.35 7.26
C SER A 59 -6.54 5.26 6.94
N TYR A 60 -7.37 4.87 5.96
CA TYR A 60 -8.61 5.59 5.68
C TYR A 60 -9.65 5.43 6.80
N ALA A 61 -9.81 4.24 7.35
CA ALA A 61 -10.75 3.97 8.45
C ALA A 61 -10.40 4.80 9.69
N GLU A 62 -9.12 4.92 10.04
CA GLU A 62 -8.66 5.78 11.14
C GLU A 62 -8.95 7.26 10.87
N LEU A 63 -8.74 7.72 9.64
CA LEU A 63 -9.05 9.11 9.25
C LEU A 63 -10.53 9.44 9.39
N PHE A 64 -11.43 8.53 8.98
CA PHE A 64 -12.87 8.72 9.13
C PHE A 64 -13.35 8.54 10.59
N GLY A 65 -12.75 7.61 11.33
CA GLY A 65 -13.03 7.41 12.76
C GLY A 65 -12.68 8.64 13.61
N SER A 66 -11.53 9.26 13.31
CA SER A 66 -11.07 10.50 13.95
C SER A 66 -12.00 11.68 13.66
N GLN A 67 -12.47 11.82 12.41
CA GLN A 67 -13.42 12.89 12.04
C GLN A 67 -14.78 12.73 12.74
N ASN A 68 -15.27 11.50 12.88
CA ASN A 68 -16.53 11.24 13.59
C ASN A 68 -16.42 11.52 15.09
N SER A 69 -15.26 11.27 15.72
CA SER A 69 -15.08 11.58 17.15
C SER A 69 -15.05 13.09 17.39
N ILE A 70 -14.33 13.86 16.56
CA ILE A 70 -14.26 15.32 16.64
C ILE A 70 -15.64 15.95 16.43
N LYS A 71 -16.40 15.49 15.42
CA LYS A 71 -17.75 16.00 15.17
C LYS A 71 -18.68 15.74 16.36
N LYS A 72 -18.57 14.59 17.01
CA LYS A 72 -19.40 14.23 18.18
C LYS A 72 -19.08 15.10 19.40
N THR A 73 -17.81 15.42 19.62
CA THR A 73 -17.38 16.33 20.70
C THR A 73 -17.85 17.77 20.46
N LEU A 74 -17.79 18.27 19.22
CA LEU A 74 -18.25 19.64 18.92
C LEU A 74 -19.77 19.81 19.01
N VAL A 75 -20.54 18.75 18.70
CA VAL A 75 -22.01 18.78 18.85
C VAL A 75 -22.41 18.68 20.32
N GLY A 76 -21.75 17.84 21.13
CA GLY A 76 -22.06 17.69 22.56
C GLY A 76 -21.56 18.81 23.48
N VAL A 77 -20.74 19.74 22.97
CA VAL A 77 -20.33 20.96 23.69
C VAL A 77 -21.29 22.13 23.42
N ASN A 78 -22.14 22.02 22.39
CA ASN A 78 -23.09 23.06 21.97
C ASN A 78 -24.54 22.81 22.42
N GLU A 79 -24.76 21.78 23.25
CA GLU A 79 -25.98 21.53 24.04
C GLU A 79 -25.74 21.90 25.51
#